data_AF-R7Q9M6-F1
#
_entry.id   AF-R7Q9M6-F1
#
_cell.length_a   1.000
_cell.length_b   1.000
_cell.length_c   1.000
_cell.angle_alpha   90.00
_cell.angle_beta   90.00
_cell.angle_gamma   90.00
#
_symmetry.space_group_name_H-M   'P 1'
#
loop_
_entity.id
_entity.type
_entity.pdbx_description
1 polymer ?
#
loop_
_entity_poly.entity_id
_entity_poly.type
_entity_poly.pdbx_seq_one_letter_code
_entity_poly.pdbx_strand_id
1 'polypeptide(L)'
;MPGFILIPRGTFAFFLFALFSFSNASTDIPIARHYRAFGPLPYTSSERGLEPLKVLPFYSTVLDTLLSLKTFPSESAVGGKASWRDCPYNKSAKGVITAPFPDADRHLPYNAWAVANFSIQKYIGRPHLVQCSNPATIKLRQAFPSFESRVNLSSPSSEISCPGDVYEDGRSICSARLWPGSYQILVQLSSFSNSSSFYCNFFTDPAGLSSNLLLTIDDIVTPHVVLKMRNDRAVATLAGAHCSFTLMNTHDQEWATGGSAELRDAPDGLKLRPQSQSDSHFPLPRIAPRQVHQLRIDFFTEPDFLNQTAADGRLPESLNITIAVSYQIADAQHESLIELSFDVAVWSELTSYHFTYIDVDGSVQAAAVLPPRQNCVGAPAGDDKCSVLLSTHGAGVDAVGRAWTESYQVQNQSWVLLPTGRRKFGMNWEGPQLNSAITALRKFAEDLPGVPTDEKDLWKVRGDRWLQAGHSMGGHGALLLSTHYPDMLVAALPAMGWLRLSTSGEAAYKEQLPYSDAASRALLSLASSEYSADLYAENLLGIPFLARVGSDDDNVPRRFSFRRQVGRTLSIRIASY
;
A
#
# COMPACT_ATOMS: atom_id res chain seq x y z
N MET A 1 -15.86 44.57 -9.52
CA MET A 1 -16.65 43.33 -9.34
C MET A 1 -16.69 42.57 -10.65
N PRO A 2 -16.03 41.41 -10.71
CA PRO A 2 -16.55 40.25 -11.42
C PRO A 2 -16.60 39.08 -10.42
N GLY A 3 -17.67 38.29 -10.27
CA GLY A 3 -18.48 37.67 -11.31
C GLY A 3 -18.27 36.15 -11.17
N PHE A 4 -18.63 35.59 -10.01
CA PHE A 4 -18.53 34.16 -9.73
C PHE A 4 -19.55 33.40 -10.59
N ILE A 5 -19.07 32.59 -11.52
CA ILE A 5 -19.88 31.62 -12.26
C ILE A 5 -19.80 30.30 -11.50
N LEU A 6 -20.88 30.01 -10.76
CA LEU A 6 -21.20 28.69 -10.24
C LEU A 6 -21.67 27.81 -11.41
N ILE A 7 -20.90 26.78 -11.75
CA ILE A 7 -21.32 25.72 -12.69
C ILE A 7 -22.08 24.63 -11.90
N PRO A 8 -23.20 24.09 -12.42
CA PRO A 8 -24.15 23.32 -11.63
C PRO A 8 -23.71 21.87 -11.43
N ARG A 9 -24.26 21.27 -10.36
CA ARG A 9 -24.23 19.83 -10.05
C ARG A 9 -24.63 19.00 -11.27
N GLY A 10 -23.63 18.41 -11.94
CA GLY A 10 -23.78 17.39 -12.97
C GLY A 10 -23.63 16.00 -12.37
N THR A 11 -24.70 15.23 -12.50
CA THR A 11 -24.89 13.80 -12.25
C THR A 11 -23.61 12.96 -12.30
N PHE A 12 -23.09 12.56 -11.12
CA PHE A 12 -22.09 11.48 -11.02
C PHE A 12 -22.77 10.16 -11.36
N ALA A 13 -22.48 9.63 -12.54
CA ALA A 13 -22.81 8.26 -12.89
C ALA A 13 -22.10 7.31 -11.91
N PHE A 14 -22.90 6.51 -11.20
CA PHE A 14 -22.42 5.39 -10.40
C PHE A 14 -21.72 4.39 -11.34
N PHE A 15 -20.39 4.39 -11.35
CA PHE A 15 -19.64 3.23 -11.80
C PHE A 15 -19.44 2.30 -10.60
N LEU A 16 -20.10 1.15 -10.65
CA LEU A 16 -19.81 0.01 -9.78
C LEU A 16 -18.30 -0.28 -9.90
N PHE A 17 -17.57 -0.09 -8.81
CA PHE A 17 -16.31 -0.80 -8.64
C PHE A 17 -16.64 -2.29 -8.69
N ALA A 18 -15.98 -3.01 -9.60
CA ALA A 18 -15.91 -4.46 -9.57
C ALA A 18 -15.17 -4.86 -8.28
N LEU A 19 -15.92 -4.95 -7.18
CA LEU A 19 -15.62 -5.91 -6.14
C LEU A 19 -15.69 -7.26 -6.85
N PHE A 20 -14.56 -7.93 -7.06
CA PHE A 20 -14.62 -9.36 -7.28
C PHE A 20 -15.35 -9.95 -6.08
N SER A 21 -16.59 -10.32 -6.36
CA SER A 21 -17.39 -11.17 -5.52
C SER A 21 -16.56 -12.42 -5.35
N PHE A 22 -16.17 -12.77 -4.13
CA PHE A 22 -16.14 -14.19 -3.79
C PHE A 22 -17.45 -14.75 -4.35
N SER A 23 -17.34 -15.70 -5.27
CA SER A 23 -18.51 -16.34 -5.87
C SER A 23 -19.48 -16.69 -4.73
N ASN A 24 -20.76 -16.44 -4.97
CA ASN A 24 -21.85 -16.58 -4.01
C ASN A 24 -22.01 -18.04 -3.54
N ALA A 25 -21.11 -18.52 -2.71
CA ALA A 25 -21.27 -19.68 -1.85
C ALA A 25 -21.16 -19.18 -0.41
N SER A 26 -22.11 -18.33 -0.03
CA SER A 26 -22.42 -18.06 1.38
C SER A 26 -22.93 -19.36 2.00
N THR A 27 -22.02 -20.22 2.45
CA THR A 27 -22.37 -21.21 3.46
C THR A 27 -22.33 -20.48 4.80
N ASP A 28 -23.50 -19.97 5.18
CA ASP A 28 -23.81 -19.39 6.49
C ASP A 28 -23.37 -20.36 7.60
N ILE A 29 -22.16 -20.17 8.13
CA ILE A 29 -21.84 -20.61 9.48
C ILE A 29 -21.86 -19.35 10.35
N PRO A 30 -22.59 -19.34 11.49
CA PRO A 30 -22.79 -18.14 12.28
C PRO A 30 -21.48 -17.78 12.98
N ILE A 31 -20.67 -16.90 12.39
CA ILE A 31 -19.57 -16.28 13.13
C ILE A 31 -20.03 -14.96 13.72
N ALA A 32 -19.63 -14.74 14.98
CA ALA A 32 -19.94 -13.60 15.85
C ALA A 32 -20.62 -12.41 15.17
N ARG A 33 -21.94 -12.28 15.31
CA ARG A 33 -22.70 -11.09 14.89
C ARG A 33 -22.76 -10.00 15.96
N HIS A 34 -22.14 -10.26 17.11
CA HIS A 34 -22.15 -9.39 18.27
C HIS A 34 -20.72 -9.25 18.79
N TYR A 35 -20.14 -8.08 18.55
CA TYR A 35 -18.87 -7.66 19.14
C TYR A 35 -19.14 -6.65 20.24
N ARG A 36 -18.26 -6.62 21.23
CA ARG A 36 -18.14 -5.51 22.19
C ARG A 36 -16.75 -4.94 22.07
N ALA A 37 -16.61 -3.63 22.10
CA ALA A 37 -15.31 -2.98 22.09
C ALA A 37 -15.04 -2.24 23.40
N PHE A 38 -13.78 -2.30 23.85
CA PHE A 38 -13.28 -1.59 25.01
C PHE A 38 -12.34 -0.47 24.57
N GLY A 39 -12.68 0.77 24.91
CA GLY A 39 -11.93 1.97 24.50
C GLY A 39 -12.70 3.25 24.84
N PRO A 40 -12.23 4.42 24.37
CA PRO A 40 -10.96 4.64 23.67
C PRO A 40 -9.78 4.61 24.67
N LEU A 41 -8.74 3.83 24.38
CA LEU A 41 -7.50 3.72 25.16
C LEU A 41 -6.43 4.68 24.62
N PRO A 42 -5.47 5.13 25.44
CA PRO A 42 -4.36 5.95 24.97
C PRO A 42 -3.64 5.34 23.77
N TYR A 43 -3.26 6.18 22.80
CA TYR A 43 -2.60 5.70 21.58
C TYR A 43 -1.16 5.25 21.80
N THR A 44 -0.47 5.87 22.76
CA THR A 44 0.96 5.68 23.01
C THR A 44 1.19 4.40 23.81
N SER A 45 2.20 3.62 23.40
CA SER A 45 2.51 2.30 23.95
C SER A 45 3.30 2.33 25.27
N SER A 46 3.57 3.50 25.86
CA SER A 46 4.60 3.58 26.89
C SER A 46 4.31 4.48 28.08
N GLU A 47 3.13 5.09 28.20
CA GLU A 47 2.82 5.78 29.44
C GLU A 47 2.58 4.77 30.57
N ARG A 48 3.61 4.45 31.36
CA ARG A 48 3.48 3.90 32.72
C ARG A 48 2.57 2.66 32.87
N GLY A 49 2.54 1.75 31.90
CA GLY A 49 1.64 0.58 31.95
C GLY A 49 0.15 0.93 31.81
N LEU A 50 -0.18 2.04 31.13
CA LEU A 50 -1.54 2.51 30.88
C LEU A 50 -2.20 1.89 29.63
N GLU A 51 -1.49 1.09 28.84
CA GLU A 51 -2.11 0.02 28.06
C GLU A 51 -1.48 -1.31 28.51
N PRO A 52 -1.85 -1.83 29.69
CA PRO A 52 -1.22 -3.05 30.24
C PRO A 52 -1.32 -4.21 29.26
N LEU A 53 -2.35 -4.18 28.43
CA LEU A 53 -2.70 -5.14 27.39
C LEU A 53 -1.65 -5.31 26.26
N LYS A 54 -0.80 -4.32 25.99
CA LYS A 54 0.26 -4.47 24.97
C LYS A 54 1.56 -5.08 25.50
N VAL A 55 1.78 -4.99 26.81
CA VAL A 55 3.02 -5.46 27.47
C VAL A 55 2.87 -6.89 28.00
N LEU A 56 1.64 -7.42 28.02
CA LEU A 56 1.38 -8.78 28.47
C LEU A 56 1.99 -9.78 27.48
N PRO A 57 2.77 -10.76 27.98
CA PRO A 57 3.51 -11.69 27.13
C PRO A 57 2.60 -12.68 26.38
N PHE A 58 1.35 -12.85 26.83
CA PHE A 58 0.39 -13.80 26.28
C PHE A 58 -1.00 -13.17 26.14
N TYR A 59 -1.74 -13.59 25.12
CA TYR A 59 -3.04 -12.98 24.80
C TYR A 59 -4.17 -13.44 25.67
N SER A 60 -4.11 -14.67 26.17
CA SER A 60 -5.02 -15.14 27.21
C SER A 60 -5.02 -14.15 28.38
N THR A 61 -3.84 -13.67 28.77
CA THR A 61 -3.70 -12.66 29.83
C THR A 61 -4.30 -11.31 29.42
N VAL A 62 -4.13 -10.88 28.16
CA VAL A 62 -4.74 -9.65 27.63
C VAL A 62 -6.26 -9.72 27.71
N LEU A 63 -6.84 -10.82 27.24
CA LEU A 63 -8.28 -11.01 27.21
C LEU A 63 -8.89 -11.11 28.59
N ASP A 64 -8.29 -11.89 29.49
CA ASP A 64 -8.75 -12.01 30.88
C ASP A 64 -8.70 -10.66 31.60
N THR A 65 -7.61 -9.90 31.37
CA THR A 65 -7.46 -8.55 31.91
C THR A 65 -8.55 -7.63 31.35
N LEU A 66 -8.74 -7.58 30.04
CA LEU A 66 -9.79 -6.79 29.38
C LEU A 66 -11.17 -7.09 29.95
N LEU A 67 -11.55 -8.37 29.99
CA LEU A 67 -12.88 -8.82 30.44
C LEU A 67 -13.13 -8.52 31.92
N SER A 68 -12.07 -8.39 32.73
CA SER A 68 -12.17 -7.98 34.14
C SER A 68 -12.41 -6.48 34.35
N LEU A 69 -12.07 -5.64 33.35
CA LEU A 69 -12.17 -4.19 33.46
C LEU A 69 -13.61 -3.72 33.24
N LYS A 70 -14.15 -2.98 34.22
CA LYS A 70 -15.41 -2.23 34.05
C LYS A 70 -15.18 -0.91 33.32
N THR A 71 -14.13 -0.19 33.71
CA THR A 71 -13.67 1.07 33.12
C THR A 71 -12.16 1.16 33.27
N PHE A 72 -11.52 1.97 32.42
CA PHE A 72 -10.08 2.20 32.48
C PHE A 72 -9.77 3.70 32.32
N PRO A 73 -8.89 4.31 33.13
CA PRO A 73 -8.52 5.72 32.95
C PRO A 73 -7.92 5.97 31.56
N SER A 74 -8.45 6.91 30.80
CA SER A 74 -7.98 7.20 29.44
C SER A 74 -8.09 8.67 29.11
N GLU A 75 -6.97 9.29 28.74
CA GLU A 75 -6.89 10.66 28.25
C GLU A 75 -7.49 10.83 26.85
N SER A 76 -7.51 9.77 26.05
CA SER A 76 -8.19 9.76 24.76
C SER A 76 -9.72 9.76 24.89
N ALA A 77 -10.25 9.68 26.11
CA ALA A 77 -11.68 9.78 26.39
C ALA A 77 -12.05 11.15 27.00
N VAL A 78 -13.00 11.86 26.39
CA VAL A 78 -13.71 13.01 26.94
C VAL A 78 -14.46 12.55 28.20
N GLY A 79 -13.88 12.83 29.36
CA GLY A 79 -14.35 12.31 30.67
C GLY A 79 -13.37 11.38 31.37
N GLY A 80 -12.21 11.11 30.76
CA GLY A 80 -11.07 10.47 31.39
C GLY A 80 -11.17 8.96 31.55
N LYS A 81 -12.16 8.29 30.92
CA LYS A 81 -12.42 6.85 31.11
C LYS A 81 -12.82 6.14 29.83
N ALA A 82 -12.12 5.06 29.50
CA ALA A 82 -12.53 4.03 28.55
C ALA A 82 -13.55 3.06 29.18
N SER A 83 -14.42 2.50 28.34
CA SER A 83 -15.47 1.56 28.77
C SER A 83 -15.88 0.59 27.66
N TRP A 84 -16.66 -0.43 28.03
CA TRP A 84 -17.26 -1.36 27.07
C TRP A 84 -18.41 -0.72 26.31
N ARG A 85 -18.45 -0.97 25.00
CA ARG A 85 -19.51 -0.54 24.07
C ARG A 85 -19.93 -1.72 23.20
N ASP A 86 -21.20 -1.81 22.88
CA ASP A 86 -21.68 -2.76 21.87
C ASP A 86 -21.33 -2.25 20.47
N CYS A 87 -20.87 -3.17 19.62
CA CYS A 87 -20.52 -2.85 18.25
C CYS A 87 -21.67 -3.25 17.32
N PRO A 88 -22.50 -2.32 16.82
CA PRO A 88 -23.59 -2.65 15.91
C PRO A 88 -23.09 -3.30 14.61
N TYR A 89 -23.81 -4.33 14.18
CA TYR A 89 -23.60 -5.04 12.93
C TYR A 89 -24.50 -4.48 11.82
N ASN A 90 -23.90 -3.97 10.73
CA ASN A 90 -24.62 -3.37 9.62
C ASN A 90 -24.81 -4.38 8.46
N LYS A 91 -26.02 -4.95 8.37
CA LYS A 91 -26.41 -5.87 7.29
C LYS A 91 -26.34 -5.22 5.91
N SER A 92 -26.75 -3.96 5.79
CA SER A 92 -26.77 -3.23 4.50
C SER A 92 -25.37 -2.93 3.98
N ALA A 93 -24.39 -2.81 4.86
CA ALA A 93 -22.97 -2.63 4.52
C ALA A 93 -22.22 -3.96 4.45
N LYS A 94 -22.85 -5.04 3.94
CA LYS A 94 -22.24 -6.37 3.80
C LYS A 94 -21.64 -6.95 5.09
N GLY A 95 -22.22 -6.60 6.25
CA GLY A 95 -21.79 -7.15 7.53
C GLY A 95 -20.64 -6.42 8.22
N VAL A 96 -20.41 -5.15 7.88
CA VAL A 96 -19.48 -4.29 8.62
C VAL A 96 -19.94 -4.10 10.07
N ILE A 97 -19.00 -4.27 11.00
CA ILE A 97 -19.13 -4.03 12.43
C ILE A 97 -18.58 -2.64 12.74
N THR A 98 -19.37 -1.81 13.40
CA THR A 98 -18.95 -0.46 13.83
C THR A 98 -18.70 -0.48 15.33
N ALA A 99 -17.54 -0.02 15.78
CA ALA A 99 -17.15 0.17 17.18
C ALA A 99 -17.25 1.66 17.55
N PRO A 100 -18.30 2.09 18.28
CA PRO A 100 -18.55 3.50 18.56
C PRO A 100 -17.83 3.98 19.84
N PHE A 101 -17.12 5.10 19.73
CA PHE A 101 -16.47 5.83 20.82
C PHE A 101 -16.84 7.33 20.75
N PRO A 102 -18.10 7.70 21.05
CA PRO A 102 -18.56 9.09 20.96
C PRO A 102 -17.82 10.02 21.92
N ASP A 103 -17.31 9.45 23.01
CA ASP A 103 -16.45 10.02 24.03
C ASP A 103 -14.98 10.03 23.62
N ALA A 104 -14.57 9.60 22.43
CA ALA A 104 -13.20 9.81 21.98
C ALA A 104 -12.90 11.29 21.77
N ASP A 105 -11.76 11.74 22.29
CA ASP A 105 -11.22 13.06 21.97
C ASP A 105 -10.81 13.06 20.49
N ARG A 106 -11.40 13.97 19.71
CA ARG A 106 -11.17 14.10 18.27
C ARG A 106 -9.76 14.60 17.92
N HIS A 107 -9.05 15.13 18.90
CA HIS A 107 -7.71 15.67 18.73
C HIS A 107 -6.61 14.66 19.08
N LEU A 108 -6.98 13.55 19.73
CA LEU A 108 -6.04 12.53 20.15
C LEU A 108 -6.34 11.21 19.42
N PRO A 109 -5.31 10.54 18.87
CA PRO A 109 -5.51 9.16 18.46
C PRO A 109 -5.85 8.28 19.67
N TYR A 110 -6.43 7.12 19.40
CA TYR A 110 -6.72 6.13 20.42
C TYR A 110 -6.62 4.71 19.88
N ASN A 111 -6.43 3.76 20.81
CA ASN A 111 -6.56 2.33 20.57
C ASN A 111 -7.85 1.79 21.18
N ALA A 112 -8.34 0.66 20.69
CA ALA A 112 -9.43 -0.07 21.30
C ALA A 112 -9.32 -1.57 21.00
N TRP A 113 -10.04 -2.37 21.78
CA TRP A 113 -10.08 -3.82 21.61
C TRP A 113 -11.52 -4.29 21.41
N ALA A 114 -11.83 -4.85 20.26
CA ALA A 114 -13.10 -5.51 20.00
C ALA A 114 -13.01 -7.01 20.27
N VAL A 115 -13.94 -7.52 21.06
CA VAL A 115 -14.04 -8.92 21.46
C VAL A 115 -15.37 -9.49 20.98
N ALA A 116 -15.33 -10.70 20.45
CA ALA A 116 -16.53 -11.49 20.28
C ALA A 116 -16.31 -12.96 20.63
N ASN A 117 -17.38 -13.58 21.13
CA ASN A 117 -17.45 -15.01 21.37
C ASN A 117 -18.23 -15.67 20.22
N PHE A 118 -17.79 -16.84 19.79
CA PHE A 118 -18.51 -17.67 18.83
C PHE A 118 -18.33 -19.15 19.17
N SER A 119 -19.14 -20.03 18.61
CA SER A 119 -19.05 -21.47 18.87
C SER A 119 -19.10 -22.26 17.58
N ILE A 120 -18.23 -23.25 17.44
CA ILE A 120 -18.24 -24.21 16.34
C ILE A 120 -18.93 -25.48 16.85
N GLN A 121 -20.06 -25.84 16.24
CA GLN A 121 -20.87 -26.98 16.69
C GLN A 121 -20.43 -28.32 16.08
N LYS A 122 -19.81 -28.30 14.89
CA LYS A 122 -19.40 -29.52 14.17
C LYS A 122 -18.02 -29.36 13.55
N TYR A 123 -17.19 -30.40 13.67
CA TYR A 123 -15.90 -30.47 13.01
C TYR A 123 -16.12 -30.84 11.56
N ILE A 124 -15.61 -30.05 10.63
CA ILE A 124 -15.73 -30.35 9.20
C ILE A 124 -14.43 -30.98 8.65
N GLY A 125 -13.41 -31.20 9.50
CA GLY A 125 -12.17 -31.83 9.05
C GLY A 125 -11.27 -30.94 8.20
N ARG A 126 -11.60 -29.64 8.08
CA ARG A 126 -10.95 -28.69 7.17
C ARG A 126 -10.49 -27.44 7.93
N PRO A 127 -9.38 -26.80 7.52
CA PRO A 127 -8.99 -25.51 8.08
C PRO A 127 -10.03 -24.44 7.74
N HIS A 128 -10.25 -23.51 8.68
CA HIS A 128 -11.07 -22.32 8.48
C HIS A 128 -10.14 -21.14 8.16
N LEU A 129 -10.50 -20.34 7.15
CA LEU A 129 -9.80 -19.09 6.90
C LEU A 129 -10.46 -17.98 7.70
N VAL A 130 -9.68 -17.24 8.50
CA VAL A 130 -10.13 -16.03 9.16
C VAL A 130 -9.54 -14.85 8.42
N GLN A 131 -10.40 -13.98 7.91
CA GLN A 131 -10.01 -12.71 7.31
C GLN A 131 -10.68 -11.58 8.10
N CYS A 132 -9.87 -10.72 8.69
CA CYS A 132 -10.35 -9.48 9.29
C CYS A 132 -9.83 -8.31 8.49
N SER A 133 -10.70 -7.33 8.24
CA SER A 133 -10.32 -6.18 7.45
C SER A 133 -11.15 -4.95 7.70
N ASN A 134 -10.59 -3.80 7.34
CA ASN A 134 -11.28 -2.51 7.35
C ASN A 134 -12.06 -2.30 6.06
N PRO A 135 -13.36 -1.92 6.11
CA PRO A 135 -14.01 -1.41 4.91
C PRO A 135 -13.33 -0.10 4.47
N ALA A 136 -12.73 -0.08 3.28
CA ALA A 136 -12.06 1.08 2.66
C ALA A 136 -12.99 2.27 2.32
N THR A 137 -14.18 2.36 2.94
CA THR A 137 -15.24 3.32 2.63
C THR A 137 -15.59 4.19 3.84
N ILE A 138 -14.60 4.87 4.43
CA ILE A 138 -14.86 6.10 5.20
C ILE A 138 -14.05 7.23 4.56
N LYS A 139 -14.73 7.97 3.68
CA LYS A 139 -14.20 9.15 2.99
C LYS A 139 -14.03 10.32 3.96
N LEU A 140 -12.87 10.97 3.88
CA LEU A 140 -12.61 12.36 4.27
C LEU A 140 -12.77 12.71 5.77
N ARG A 141 -11.89 12.12 6.58
CA ARG A 141 -11.06 12.75 7.64
C ARG A 141 -9.99 11.71 7.94
N GLN A 142 -8.71 12.05 7.84
CA GLN A 142 -7.61 11.09 7.95
C GLN A 142 -7.75 10.25 9.22
N ALA A 143 -8.06 8.98 9.02
CA ALA A 143 -7.72 7.91 9.93
C ALA A 143 -6.68 7.10 9.17
N PHE A 144 -5.54 6.83 9.79
CA PHE A 144 -4.63 5.75 9.42
C PHE A 144 -4.99 4.59 10.33
N PRO A 145 -6.01 3.78 10.00
CA PRO A 145 -6.42 2.73 10.90
C PRO A 145 -5.43 1.57 10.70
N SER A 146 -4.50 1.43 11.64
CA SER A 146 -3.70 0.20 11.75
C SER A 146 -4.55 -0.85 12.48
N PHE A 147 -4.66 -2.03 11.87
CA PHE A 147 -5.42 -3.15 12.42
C PHE A 147 -4.49 -4.28 12.79
N GLU A 148 -4.70 -4.82 13.99
CA GLU A 148 -4.10 -6.08 14.38
C GLU A 148 -5.21 -7.03 14.84
N SER A 149 -5.53 -8.05 14.05
CA SER A 149 -6.55 -9.04 14.41
C SER A 149 -5.89 -10.28 14.98
N ARG A 150 -6.30 -10.75 16.15
CA ARG A 150 -5.61 -11.83 16.85
C ARG A 150 -6.68 -12.80 17.42
N VAL A 151 -6.65 -14.09 17.05
CA VAL A 151 -7.74 -15.05 17.36
C VAL A 151 -7.31 -16.00 18.47
N ASN A 152 -8.04 -16.02 19.59
CA ASN A 152 -7.77 -16.93 20.71
C ASN A 152 -8.65 -18.19 20.59
N LEU A 153 -8.01 -19.36 20.53
CA LEU A 153 -8.69 -20.65 20.51
C LEU A 153 -8.67 -21.24 21.92
N SER A 154 -9.83 -21.68 22.44
CA SER A 154 -10.01 -22.13 23.84
C SER A 154 -9.31 -23.46 24.21
N SER A 155 -8.30 -23.87 23.45
CA SER A 155 -7.37 -24.94 23.85
C SER A 155 -6.10 -24.27 24.37
N PRO A 156 -5.59 -24.64 25.56
CA PRO A 156 -4.40 -24.03 26.17
C PRO A 156 -3.10 -24.17 25.35
N SER A 157 -3.13 -24.83 24.18
CA SER A 157 -1.99 -25.04 23.27
C SER A 157 -2.11 -24.42 21.88
N SER A 158 -3.16 -23.65 21.58
CA SER A 158 -3.43 -23.20 20.18
C SER A 158 -3.85 -21.73 20.07
N GLU A 159 -3.07 -20.82 20.64
CA GLU A 159 -3.22 -19.41 20.31
C GLU A 159 -2.79 -19.18 18.85
N ILE A 160 -3.63 -18.54 18.02
CA ILE A 160 -3.27 -18.21 16.64
C ILE A 160 -3.15 -16.70 16.52
N SER A 161 -1.91 -16.24 16.58
CA SER A 161 -1.56 -14.88 16.21
C SER A 161 -1.64 -14.74 14.69
N CYS A 162 -2.64 -14.04 14.20
CA CYS A 162 -2.63 -13.57 12.82
C CYS A 162 -1.73 -12.33 12.82
N PRO A 163 -0.61 -12.33 12.06
CA PRO A 163 0.24 -11.16 12.02
C PRO A 163 -0.61 -9.95 11.60
N GLY A 164 -0.33 -8.81 12.23
CA GLY A 164 -0.86 -7.53 11.80
C GLY A 164 -0.55 -7.26 10.34
N ASP A 165 -1.25 -6.28 9.82
CA ASP A 165 -1.24 -5.83 8.44
C ASP A 165 0.10 -6.04 7.71
N VAL A 166 0.17 -7.04 6.82
CA VAL A 166 1.36 -7.29 5.99
C VAL A 166 1.44 -6.26 4.84
N TYR A 167 0.35 -5.52 4.57
CA TYR A 167 0.18 -4.71 3.36
C TYR A 167 -0.31 -3.26 3.60
N GLU A 168 -0.54 -2.87 4.84
CA GLU A 168 -1.17 -1.60 5.28
C GLU A 168 -2.52 -1.27 4.62
N ASP A 169 -3.19 -2.25 4.00
CA ASP A 169 -4.54 -2.11 3.44
C ASP A 169 -5.65 -2.36 4.47
N GLY A 170 -5.27 -2.51 5.75
CA GLY A 170 -6.14 -2.89 6.84
C GLY A 170 -6.68 -4.29 6.66
N ARG A 171 -5.91 -5.23 6.08
CA ARG A 171 -6.32 -6.63 5.85
C ARG A 171 -5.37 -7.59 6.54
N SER A 172 -5.94 -8.49 7.32
CA SER A 172 -5.22 -9.60 7.95
C SER A 172 -5.92 -10.91 7.59
N ILE A 173 -5.14 -11.85 7.06
CA ILE A 173 -5.60 -13.18 6.66
C ILE A 173 -4.78 -14.20 7.41
N CYS A 174 -5.46 -15.17 8.03
CA CYS A 174 -4.81 -16.27 8.71
C CYS A 174 -5.62 -17.57 8.56
N SER A 175 -4.90 -18.68 8.51
CA SER A 175 -5.47 -20.02 8.51
C SER A 175 -5.52 -20.56 9.93
N ALA A 176 -6.68 -21.07 10.34
CA ALA A 176 -6.90 -21.65 11.65
C ALA A 176 -7.71 -22.94 11.55
N ARG A 177 -7.18 -24.03 12.08
CA ARG A 177 -7.95 -25.28 12.23
C ARG A 177 -8.80 -25.21 13.50
N LEU A 178 -10.11 -25.10 13.33
CA LEU A 178 -11.07 -25.00 14.43
C LEU A 178 -11.76 -26.34 14.67
N TRP A 179 -11.77 -26.79 15.92
CA TRP A 179 -12.48 -27.97 16.40
C TRP A 179 -13.87 -27.57 16.94
N PRO A 180 -14.79 -28.51 17.23
CA PRO A 180 -16.02 -28.19 17.96
C PRO A 180 -15.68 -27.59 19.32
N GLY A 181 -16.24 -26.44 19.64
CA GLY A 181 -15.86 -25.68 20.84
C GLY A 181 -16.34 -24.24 20.85
N SER A 182 -16.01 -23.53 21.93
CA SER A 182 -16.29 -22.09 22.08
C SER A 182 -15.01 -21.30 21.85
N TYR A 183 -15.06 -20.25 21.06
CA TYR A 183 -13.91 -19.50 20.59
C TYR A 183 -14.09 -18.00 20.86
N GLN A 184 -12.96 -17.29 20.94
CA GLN A 184 -12.96 -15.86 21.16
C GLN A 184 -12.05 -15.19 20.14
N ILE A 185 -12.56 -14.14 19.50
CA ILE A 185 -11.76 -13.30 18.60
C ILE A 185 -11.52 -11.96 19.27
N LEU A 186 -10.28 -11.50 19.18
CA LEU A 186 -9.83 -10.22 19.70
C LEU A 186 -9.27 -9.39 18.53
N VAL A 187 -9.85 -8.22 18.29
CA VAL A 187 -9.42 -7.33 17.20
C VAL A 187 -8.96 -6.02 17.81
N GLN A 188 -7.70 -5.67 17.59
CA GLN A 188 -7.17 -4.37 17.95
C GLN A 188 -7.56 -3.34 16.88
N LEU A 189 -8.03 -2.20 17.34
CA LEU A 189 -8.49 -1.09 16.53
C LEU A 189 -7.67 0.15 16.89
N SER A 190 -7.33 0.96 15.89
CA SER A 190 -6.77 2.30 16.08
C SER A 190 -7.54 3.31 15.24
N SER A 191 -7.70 4.55 15.74
CA SER A 191 -8.47 5.59 15.04
C SER A 191 -8.22 6.99 15.62
N PHE A 192 -8.51 8.01 14.81
CA PHE A 192 -8.60 9.43 15.16
C PHE A 192 -10.04 9.97 15.18
N SER A 193 -11.02 9.12 14.89
CA SER A 193 -12.42 9.49 14.74
C SER A 193 -13.28 8.84 15.82
N ASN A 194 -14.45 9.40 16.14
CA ASN A 194 -15.35 8.88 17.19
C ASN A 194 -15.88 7.44 16.96
N SER A 195 -15.46 6.75 15.91
CA SER A 195 -15.83 5.37 15.64
C SER A 195 -14.78 4.66 14.81
N SER A 196 -14.55 3.39 15.05
CA SER A 196 -13.77 2.51 14.17
C SER A 196 -14.69 1.50 13.51
N SER A 197 -14.41 1.08 12.28
CA SER A 197 -15.20 0.04 11.60
C SER A 197 -14.29 -1.09 11.13
N PHE A 198 -14.79 -2.31 11.16
CA PHE A 198 -14.08 -3.50 10.67
C PHE A 198 -15.09 -4.56 10.25
N TYR A 199 -14.65 -5.58 9.54
CA TYR A 199 -15.41 -6.81 9.32
C TYR A 199 -14.47 -7.99 9.49
N CYS A 200 -14.98 -9.09 10.05
CA CYS A 200 -14.25 -10.35 10.14
C CYS A 200 -15.10 -11.43 9.50
N ASN A 201 -14.63 -11.95 8.36
CA ASN A 201 -15.23 -13.07 7.67
C ASN A 201 -14.47 -14.33 8.06
N PHE A 202 -15.22 -15.41 8.30
CA PHE A 202 -14.61 -16.72 8.40
C PHE A 202 -15.16 -17.54 7.25
N PHE A 203 -14.25 -17.99 6.41
CA PHE A 203 -14.62 -18.78 5.26
C PHE A 203 -14.48 -20.24 5.65
N THR A 204 -15.61 -20.95 5.63
CA THR A 204 -15.61 -22.40 5.53
C THR A 204 -15.43 -22.73 4.07
N ASP A 205 -14.17 -22.85 3.64
CA ASP A 205 -13.83 -23.40 2.33
C ASP A 205 -14.79 -22.98 1.19
N PRO A 206 -14.77 -21.71 0.77
CA PRO A 206 -15.89 -21.12 0.03
C PRO A 206 -16.00 -21.59 -1.44
N ALA A 207 -15.26 -22.63 -1.86
CA ALA A 207 -15.34 -23.18 -3.21
C ALA A 207 -14.73 -24.61 -3.38
N GLY A 208 -14.38 -25.31 -2.29
CA GLY A 208 -13.51 -26.51 -2.39
C GLY A 208 -12.01 -26.19 -2.33
N LEU A 209 -11.66 -24.93 -2.05
CA LEU A 209 -10.33 -24.43 -1.67
C LEU A 209 -9.67 -25.18 -0.48
N SER A 210 -10.38 -26.00 0.29
CA SER A 210 -9.75 -26.86 1.32
C SER A 210 -8.88 -27.98 0.74
N SER A 211 -8.97 -28.25 -0.57
CA SER A 211 -7.94 -29.03 -1.27
C SER A 211 -6.76 -28.17 -1.72
N ASN A 212 -6.82 -26.85 -1.64
CA ASN A 212 -5.73 -25.94 -2.03
C ASN A 212 -5.11 -25.34 -0.77
N LEU A 213 -4.01 -25.94 -0.33
CA LEU A 213 -3.18 -25.44 0.76
C LEU A 213 -2.44 -24.14 0.41
N LEU A 214 -2.74 -23.56 -0.75
CA LEU A 214 -2.23 -22.29 -1.26
C LEU A 214 -3.40 -21.33 -1.44
N LEU A 215 -3.32 -20.17 -0.78
CA LEU A 215 -4.28 -19.09 -0.93
C LEU A 215 -3.62 -17.89 -1.60
N THR A 216 -4.20 -17.42 -2.71
CA THR A 216 -3.82 -16.14 -3.31
C THR A 216 -4.40 -14.99 -2.49
N ILE A 217 -3.56 -14.03 -2.16
CA ILE A 217 -3.95 -12.79 -1.50
C ILE A 217 -3.99 -11.69 -2.57
N ASP A 218 -5.06 -10.89 -2.55
CA ASP A 218 -5.31 -9.75 -3.45
C ASP A 218 -4.29 -8.61 -3.24
N ASP A 219 -3.04 -8.88 -3.57
CA ASP A 219 -1.93 -7.94 -3.70
C ASP A 219 -1.14 -8.34 -4.94
N ILE A 220 -1.73 -8.03 -6.10
CA ILE A 220 -1.17 -8.34 -7.40
C ILE A 220 -0.61 -7.04 -7.99
N VAL A 221 0.64 -7.08 -8.42
CA VAL A 221 1.30 -6.02 -9.18
C VAL A 221 1.52 -6.52 -10.59
N THR A 222 0.85 -5.88 -11.54
CA THR A 222 1.04 -6.09 -12.97
C THR A 222 1.51 -4.77 -13.61
N PRO A 223 2.26 -4.81 -14.71
CA PRO A 223 2.50 -3.65 -15.55
C PRO A 223 1.31 -3.40 -16.49
N HIS A 224 1.24 -2.20 -17.06
CA HIS A 224 0.35 -1.96 -18.20
C HIS A 224 0.85 -2.63 -19.49
N VAL A 225 -0.08 -2.91 -20.40
CA VAL A 225 0.21 -3.15 -21.81
C VAL A 225 0.00 -1.84 -22.57
N VAL A 226 1.04 -1.31 -23.20
CA VAL A 226 0.97 -0.08 -24.00
C VAL A 226 0.75 -0.45 -25.47
N LEU A 227 -0.33 0.04 -26.07
CA LEU A 227 -0.67 -0.18 -27.47
C LEU A 227 -0.36 1.05 -28.31
N LYS A 228 0.28 0.81 -29.45
CA LYS A 228 0.51 1.82 -30.49
C LYS A 228 -0.16 1.36 -31.78
N MET A 229 -0.99 2.21 -32.36
CA MET A 229 -1.59 1.97 -33.68
C MET A 229 -0.57 2.26 -34.79
N ARG A 230 -0.45 1.34 -35.75
CA ARG A 230 0.39 1.45 -36.93
C ARG A 230 -0.32 0.82 -38.13
N ASN A 231 -0.71 1.64 -39.11
CA ASN A 231 -1.34 1.18 -40.35
C ASN A 231 -2.44 0.12 -40.09
N ASP A 232 -3.39 0.46 -39.22
CA ASP A 232 -4.52 -0.39 -38.77
C ASP A 232 -4.16 -1.65 -37.96
N ARG A 233 -2.90 -1.78 -37.52
CA ARG A 233 -2.45 -2.82 -36.57
C ARG A 233 -2.10 -2.22 -35.23
N ALA A 234 -2.44 -2.92 -34.15
CA ALA A 234 -1.96 -2.58 -32.82
C ALA A 234 -0.64 -3.32 -32.57
N VAL A 235 0.39 -2.59 -32.16
CA VAL A 235 1.64 -3.16 -31.64
C VAL A 235 1.65 -2.96 -30.14
N ALA A 236 1.77 -4.05 -29.39
CA ALA A 236 1.81 -4.03 -27.94
C ALA A 236 3.23 -3.99 -27.40
N THR A 237 3.42 -3.26 -26.30
CA THR A 237 4.67 -3.23 -25.54
C THR A 237 4.33 -3.36 -24.06
N LEU A 238 4.92 -4.34 -23.38
CA LEU A 238 4.72 -4.51 -21.95
C LEU A 238 5.50 -3.43 -21.19
N ALA A 239 4.84 -2.72 -20.28
CA ALA A 239 5.46 -1.69 -19.45
C ALA A 239 6.23 -2.31 -18.28
N GLY A 240 7.21 -3.16 -18.56
CA GLY A 240 8.00 -3.83 -17.52
C GLY A 240 7.86 -5.34 -17.61
N ALA A 241 8.90 -6.05 -17.16
CA ALA A 241 9.02 -7.49 -17.34
C ALA A 241 8.59 -8.28 -16.09
N HIS A 242 8.04 -7.62 -15.07
CA HIS A 242 7.89 -8.21 -13.75
C HIS A 242 6.45 -8.11 -13.28
N CYS A 243 5.90 -9.21 -12.77
CA CYS A 243 4.68 -9.16 -11.96
C CYS A 243 4.97 -9.79 -10.61
N SER A 244 4.16 -9.44 -9.63
CA SER A 244 4.14 -10.16 -8.36
C SER A 244 2.73 -10.43 -7.90
N PHE A 245 2.55 -11.53 -7.20
CA PHE A 245 1.34 -11.84 -6.47
C PHE A 245 1.72 -12.49 -5.14
N THR A 246 0.83 -12.44 -4.17
CA THR A 246 1.07 -13.00 -2.85
C THR A 246 0.40 -14.37 -2.72
N LEU A 247 1.16 -15.37 -2.26
CA LEU A 247 0.63 -16.66 -1.86
C LEU A 247 0.84 -16.91 -0.36
N MET A 248 -0.15 -17.53 0.26
CA MET A 248 -0.08 -18.03 1.63
C MET A 248 -0.12 -19.56 1.64
N ASN A 249 0.85 -20.19 2.30
CA ASN A 249 0.73 -21.60 2.66
C ASN A 249 -0.22 -21.70 3.87
N THR A 250 -1.42 -22.24 3.67
CA THR A 250 -2.44 -22.34 4.71
C THR A 250 -2.27 -23.56 5.62
N HIS A 251 -1.28 -24.43 5.32
CA HIS A 251 -0.99 -25.63 6.09
C HIS A 251 -0.29 -25.30 7.42
N ASP A 252 -0.55 -26.11 8.44
CA ASP A 252 -0.13 -25.84 9.83
C ASP A 252 1.29 -26.31 10.17
N GLN A 253 1.83 -27.31 9.46
CA GLN A 253 3.09 -28.00 9.81
C GLN A 253 4.02 -28.26 8.61
N GLU A 254 3.45 -28.61 7.45
CA GLU A 254 4.20 -28.88 6.23
C GLU A 254 4.56 -27.64 5.41
N TRP A 255 5.78 -27.67 4.88
CA TRP A 255 6.30 -26.69 3.94
C TRP A 255 5.71 -26.90 2.55
N ALA A 256 5.48 -25.81 1.82
CA ALA A 256 5.28 -25.86 0.39
C ALA A 256 6.64 -25.91 -0.31
N THR A 257 6.87 -26.97 -1.10
CA THR A 257 8.16 -27.23 -1.77
C THR A 257 7.98 -27.58 -3.24
N GLY A 258 9.08 -27.58 -4.00
CA GLY A 258 9.04 -27.92 -5.43
C GLY A 258 8.15 -26.99 -6.25
N GLY A 259 8.09 -25.71 -5.86
CA GLY A 259 7.19 -24.73 -6.46
C GLY A 259 7.52 -24.47 -7.92
N SER A 260 6.50 -24.45 -8.77
CA SER A 260 6.64 -24.12 -10.19
C SER A 260 5.48 -23.25 -10.69
N ALA A 261 5.75 -22.40 -11.68
CA ALA A 261 4.73 -21.65 -12.39
C ALA A 261 4.74 -21.95 -13.89
N GLU A 262 3.55 -22.06 -14.45
CA GLU A 262 3.27 -22.26 -15.86
C GLU A 262 2.21 -21.25 -16.33
N LEU A 263 2.39 -20.73 -17.54
CA LEU A 263 1.48 -19.77 -18.14
C LEU A 263 0.34 -20.52 -18.85
N ARG A 264 -0.90 -20.21 -18.50
CA ARG A 264 -2.11 -20.71 -19.15
C ARG A 264 -2.88 -19.55 -19.79
N ASP A 265 -3.47 -19.82 -20.94
CA ASP A 265 -4.32 -18.85 -21.66
C ASP A 265 -3.61 -17.52 -22.00
N ALA A 266 -2.31 -17.54 -22.27
CA ALA A 266 -1.58 -16.35 -22.68
C ALA A 266 -1.66 -16.12 -24.19
N PRO A 267 -1.63 -14.85 -24.63
CA PRO A 267 -1.53 -14.52 -26.05
C PRO A 267 -0.18 -14.98 -26.61
N ASP A 268 -0.17 -15.25 -27.92
CA ASP A 268 1.06 -15.53 -28.65
C ASP A 268 2.12 -14.45 -28.41
N GLY A 269 3.36 -14.88 -28.27
CA GLY A 269 4.52 -14.04 -28.00
C GLY A 269 4.72 -13.61 -26.55
N LEU A 270 3.78 -13.87 -25.61
CA LEU A 270 4.03 -13.66 -24.17
C LEU A 270 4.56 -14.95 -23.53
N LYS A 271 5.77 -14.90 -22.96
CA LYS A 271 6.40 -16.07 -22.33
C LYS A 271 6.97 -15.75 -20.96
N LEU A 272 7.02 -16.76 -20.09
CA LEU A 272 7.73 -16.66 -18.81
C LEU A 272 9.24 -16.67 -19.07
N ARG A 273 9.98 -15.75 -18.46
CA ARG A 273 11.44 -15.74 -18.51
C ARG A 273 11.98 -16.76 -17.50
N PRO A 274 12.57 -17.88 -17.92
CA PRO A 274 13.07 -18.87 -16.97
C PRO A 274 14.27 -18.31 -16.21
N GLN A 275 14.42 -18.69 -14.92
CA GLN A 275 15.59 -18.29 -14.11
C GLN A 275 16.88 -18.98 -14.55
N SER A 276 16.78 -20.12 -15.27
CA SER A 276 17.88 -20.90 -15.85
C SER A 276 17.47 -21.44 -17.22
N GLN A 277 18.41 -21.54 -18.17
CA GLN A 277 18.15 -22.00 -19.55
C GLN A 277 17.69 -23.48 -19.66
N SER A 278 17.69 -24.25 -18.57
CA SER A 278 17.38 -25.69 -18.58
C SER A 278 15.94 -26.07 -18.21
N ASP A 279 15.13 -25.15 -17.72
CA ASP A 279 13.85 -25.50 -17.08
C ASP A 279 12.63 -25.17 -17.95
N SER A 280 11.71 -26.12 -18.07
CA SER A 280 10.40 -25.93 -18.71
C SER A 280 9.40 -25.18 -17.82
N HIS A 281 9.77 -24.88 -16.56
CA HIS A 281 8.93 -24.23 -15.57
C HIS A 281 9.68 -23.12 -14.85
N PHE A 282 8.97 -22.08 -14.39
CA PHE A 282 9.56 -21.04 -13.56
C PHE A 282 9.64 -21.53 -12.10
N PRO A 283 10.84 -21.75 -11.51
CA PRO A 283 10.96 -22.28 -10.15
C PRO A 283 10.54 -21.23 -9.11
N LEU A 284 9.84 -21.67 -8.08
CA LEU A 284 9.36 -20.81 -7.00
C LEU A 284 9.98 -21.19 -5.64
N PRO A 285 10.19 -20.22 -4.73
CA PRO A 285 10.76 -20.47 -3.42
C PRO A 285 9.84 -21.34 -2.55
N ARG A 286 10.44 -22.03 -1.57
CA ARG A 286 9.70 -22.77 -0.54
C ARG A 286 8.95 -21.79 0.36
N ILE A 287 7.72 -22.15 0.75
CA ILE A 287 6.87 -21.33 1.63
C ILE A 287 6.61 -22.11 2.92
N ALA A 288 7.07 -21.58 4.05
CA ALA A 288 6.91 -22.21 5.36
C ALA A 288 5.42 -22.33 5.75
N PRO A 289 5.06 -23.23 6.68
CA PRO A 289 3.70 -23.32 7.20
C PRO A 289 3.19 -21.96 7.67
N ARG A 290 1.98 -21.58 7.26
CA ARG A 290 1.33 -20.28 7.57
C ARG A 290 2.08 -19.04 7.09
N GLN A 291 3.16 -19.20 6.33
CA GLN A 291 3.90 -18.07 5.78
C GLN A 291 3.14 -17.48 4.60
N VAL A 292 3.10 -16.16 4.59
CA VAL A 292 2.71 -15.35 3.44
C VAL A 292 3.99 -14.97 2.70
N HIS A 293 4.03 -15.18 1.39
CA HIS A 293 5.18 -14.91 0.56
C HIS A 293 4.75 -14.22 -0.74
N GLN A 294 5.41 -13.10 -1.06
CA GLN A 294 5.23 -12.44 -2.34
C GLN A 294 6.10 -13.14 -3.38
N LEU A 295 5.46 -13.67 -4.42
CA LEU A 295 6.12 -14.36 -5.52
C LEU A 295 6.25 -13.43 -6.70
N ARG A 296 7.45 -13.42 -7.29
CA ARG A 296 7.78 -12.67 -8.50
C ARG A 296 7.76 -13.60 -9.69
N ILE A 297 7.13 -13.16 -10.78
CA ILE A 297 7.18 -13.81 -12.09
C ILE A 297 7.76 -12.83 -13.10
N ASP A 298 8.70 -13.32 -13.90
CA ASP A 298 9.33 -12.55 -14.96
C ASP A 298 8.79 -12.97 -16.33
N PHE A 299 8.57 -11.99 -17.19
CA PHE A 299 8.06 -12.17 -18.54
C PHE A 299 9.08 -11.70 -19.59
N PHE A 300 8.92 -12.21 -20.81
CA PHE A 300 9.45 -11.57 -22.00
C PHE A 300 8.42 -11.64 -23.12
N THR A 301 8.51 -10.68 -24.04
CA THR A 301 7.63 -10.56 -25.20
C THR A 301 8.43 -10.82 -26.47
N GLU A 302 7.94 -11.70 -27.33
CA GLU A 302 8.43 -11.90 -28.69
C GLU A 302 7.83 -10.84 -29.65
N PRO A 303 8.40 -10.66 -30.86
CA PRO A 303 7.97 -9.60 -31.79
C PRO A 303 6.51 -9.69 -32.26
N ASP A 304 5.86 -10.84 -32.09
CA ASP A 304 4.46 -11.12 -32.42
C ASP A 304 3.49 -10.88 -31.26
N PHE A 305 3.98 -10.46 -30.08
CA PHE A 305 3.15 -10.19 -28.91
C PHE A 305 2.00 -9.21 -29.21
N LEU A 306 0.77 -9.75 -29.15
CA LEU A 306 -0.48 -9.04 -29.44
C LEU A 306 -0.45 -8.24 -30.76
N ASN A 307 0.24 -8.77 -31.78
CA ASN A 307 0.30 -8.17 -33.10
C ASN A 307 -0.95 -8.54 -33.92
N GLN A 308 -2.10 -7.95 -33.56
CA GLN A 308 -3.39 -8.21 -34.19
C GLN A 308 -3.82 -7.04 -35.10
N THR A 309 -4.46 -7.36 -36.22
CA THR A 309 -5.28 -6.42 -36.98
C THR A 309 -6.49 -6.06 -36.15
N ALA A 310 -6.77 -4.76 -35.97
CA ALA A 310 -7.98 -4.31 -35.28
C ALA A 310 -9.21 -4.71 -36.13
N ALA A 311 -9.74 -5.92 -35.92
CA ALA A 311 -10.77 -6.52 -36.78
C ALA A 311 -12.15 -5.80 -36.64
N ASP A 312 -12.26 -4.85 -35.71
CA ASP A 312 -13.50 -4.24 -35.26
C ASP A 312 -13.30 -2.82 -34.70
N GLY A 313 -12.08 -2.28 -34.77
CA GLY A 313 -11.76 -0.92 -34.33
C GLY A 313 -11.81 -0.67 -32.81
N ARG A 314 -11.98 -1.71 -31.98
CA ARG A 314 -12.02 -1.58 -30.51
C ARG A 314 -10.83 -2.32 -29.88
N LEU A 315 -9.92 -1.57 -29.28
CA LEU A 315 -8.79 -2.13 -28.53
C LEU A 315 -9.30 -2.74 -27.22
N PRO A 316 -8.70 -3.85 -26.73
CA PRO A 316 -9.07 -4.41 -25.44
C PRO A 316 -8.77 -3.42 -24.32
N GLU A 317 -9.68 -3.30 -23.35
CA GLU A 317 -9.49 -2.44 -22.17
C GLU A 317 -8.52 -3.06 -21.16
N SER A 318 -8.43 -4.39 -21.13
CA SER A 318 -7.48 -5.16 -20.33
C SER A 318 -7.07 -6.46 -21.03
N LEU A 319 -5.91 -6.99 -20.67
CA LEU A 319 -5.45 -8.33 -21.01
C LEU A 319 -5.46 -9.18 -19.73
N ASN A 320 -6.20 -10.29 -19.74
CA ASN A 320 -6.20 -11.23 -18.63
C ASN A 320 -5.44 -12.50 -19.03
N ILE A 321 -4.55 -12.97 -18.17
CA ILE A 321 -3.84 -14.24 -18.31
C ILE A 321 -3.97 -15.06 -17.04
N THR A 322 -3.80 -16.36 -17.14
CA THR A 322 -3.83 -17.26 -15.98
C THR A 322 -2.45 -17.84 -15.74
N ILE A 323 -1.97 -17.81 -14.50
CA ILE A 323 -0.78 -18.55 -14.11
C ILE A 323 -1.19 -19.73 -13.25
N ALA A 324 -0.82 -20.93 -13.68
CA ALA A 324 -0.92 -22.13 -12.86
C ALA A 324 0.33 -22.24 -11.98
N VAL A 325 0.14 -22.17 -10.67
CA VAL A 325 1.20 -22.33 -9.67
C VAL A 325 1.02 -23.67 -8.97
N SER A 326 2.04 -24.52 -9.03
CA SER A 326 2.06 -25.85 -8.43
C SER A 326 3.06 -25.92 -7.29
N TYR A 327 2.68 -26.55 -6.16
CA TYR A 327 3.58 -26.91 -5.06
C TYR A 327 3.28 -28.31 -4.53
N GLN A 328 4.28 -28.96 -3.94
CA GLN A 328 4.12 -30.14 -3.10
C GLN A 328 3.96 -29.71 -1.64
N ILE A 329 2.87 -30.11 -0.99
CA ILE A 329 2.62 -29.88 0.43
C ILE A 329 2.14 -31.19 1.03
N ALA A 330 2.82 -31.66 2.09
CA ALA A 330 2.66 -33.04 2.58
C ALA A 330 2.90 -34.05 1.43
N ASP A 331 2.00 -35.02 1.26
CA ASP A 331 2.08 -36.08 0.25
C ASP A 331 1.28 -35.77 -1.04
N ALA A 332 0.86 -34.51 -1.24
CA ALA A 332 0.01 -34.12 -2.36
C ALA A 332 0.54 -32.89 -3.12
N GLN A 333 0.30 -32.90 -4.44
CA GLN A 333 0.49 -31.74 -5.29
C GLN A 333 -0.74 -30.85 -5.23
N HIS A 334 -0.51 -29.56 -5.05
CA HIS A 334 -1.53 -28.53 -5.01
C HIS A 334 -1.28 -27.51 -6.11
N GLU A 335 -2.29 -27.27 -6.95
CA GLU A 335 -2.26 -26.26 -8.01
C GLU A 335 -3.22 -25.11 -7.66
N SER A 336 -2.77 -23.88 -7.85
CA SER A 336 -3.57 -22.67 -7.74
C SER A 336 -3.51 -21.90 -9.05
N LEU A 337 -4.68 -21.51 -9.56
CA LEU A 337 -4.81 -20.68 -10.74
C LEU A 337 -4.89 -19.22 -10.31
N ILE A 338 -4.00 -18.39 -10.84
CA ILE A 338 -3.86 -17.00 -10.49
C ILE A 338 -4.19 -16.18 -11.73
N GLU A 339 -5.31 -15.47 -11.69
CA GLU A 339 -5.70 -14.54 -12.74
C GLU A 339 -4.91 -13.24 -12.58
N LEU A 340 -4.14 -12.89 -13.61
CA LEU A 340 -3.45 -11.61 -13.70
C LEU A 340 -4.16 -10.73 -14.72
N SER A 341 -4.56 -9.54 -14.30
CA SER A 341 -5.16 -8.53 -15.17
C SER A 341 -4.14 -7.42 -15.46
N PHE A 342 -3.94 -7.14 -16.74
CA PHE A 342 -3.04 -6.10 -17.24
C PHE A 342 -3.91 -5.03 -17.88
N ASP A 343 -3.91 -3.84 -17.28
CA ASP A 343 -4.60 -2.70 -17.86
C ASP A 343 -3.91 -2.25 -19.16
N VAL A 344 -4.72 -1.83 -20.13
CA VAL A 344 -4.23 -1.39 -21.43
C VAL A 344 -4.20 0.14 -21.49
N ALA A 345 -3.07 0.70 -21.95
CA ALA A 345 -2.91 2.11 -22.23
C ALA A 345 -2.62 2.35 -23.72
N VAL A 346 -3.18 3.42 -24.29
CA VAL A 346 -2.96 3.77 -25.71
C VAL A 346 -1.92 4.87 -25.80
N TRP A 347 -0.79 4.58 -26.47
CA TRP A 347 0.36 5.48 -26.55
C TRP A 347 0.02 6.88 -27.09
N SER A 348 -0.85 6.95 -28.10
CA SER A 348 -1.24 8.22 -28.75
C SER A 348 -2.11 9.13 -27.88
N GLU A 349 -2.73 8.62 -26.82
CA GLU A 349 -3.59 9.42 -25.94
C GLU A 349 -2.79 10.26 -24.94
N LEU A 350 -1.49 9.98 -24.79
CA LEU A 350 -0.61 10.62 -23.80
C LEU A 350 -1.19 10.57 -22.37
N THR A 351 -1.91 9.49 -22.06
CA THR A 351 -2.44 9.20 -20.74
C THR A 351 -1.38 8.55 -19.85
N SER A 352 -1.60 8.58 -18.54
CA SER A 352 -0.69 7.90 -17.62
C SER A 352 -0.78 6.39 -17.83
N TYR A 353 0.37 5.72 -17.89
CA TYR A 353 0.46 4.27 -17.75
C TYR A 353 1.38 3.93 -16.59
N HIS A 354 1.33 2.72 -16.05
CA HIS A 354 2.29 2.31 -15.03
C HIS A 354 3.15 1.14 -15.48
N PHE A 355 4.37 1.16 -14.98
CA PHE A 355 5.36 0.14 -15.25
C PHE A 355 5.81 -0.55 -13.96
N THR A 356 6.35 -1.75 -14.09
CA THR A 356 6.94 -2.51 -12.98
C THR A 356 8.45 -2.61 -13.08
N TYR A 357 9.12 -2.65 -11.92
CA TYR A 357 10.56 -2.76 -11.79
C TYR A 357 10.95 -3.56 -10.55
N ILE A 358 12.20 -4.03 -10.51
CA ILE A 358 12.78 -4.69 -9.34
C ILE A 358 13.49 -3.65 -8.50
N ASP A 359 13.12 -3.58 -7.22
CA ASP A 359 13.71 -2.65 -6.27
C ASP A 359 14.96 -3.23 -5.59
N VAL A 360 15.61 -2.42 -4.75
CA VAL A 360 16.87 -2.75 -4.06
C VAL A 360 16.80 -3.99 -3.17
N ASP A 361 15.61 -4.35 -2.69
CA ASP A 361 15.36 -5.53 -1.86
C ASP A 361 14.93 -6.77 -2.67
N GLY A 362 14.88 -6.65 -4.00
CA GLY A 362 14.45 -7.71 -4.92
C GLY A 362 12.93 -7.83 -5.11
N SER A 363 12.13 -7.00 -4.41
CA SER A 363 10.67 -6.97 -4.58
C SER A 363 10.25 -6.29 -5.89
N VAL A 364 9.07 -6.65 -6.39
CA VAL A 364 8.46 -6.01 -7.57
C VAL A 364 7.69 -4.78 -7.12
N GLN A 365 8.08 -3.63 -7.66
CA GLN A 365 7.45 -2.33 -7.41
C GLN A 365 6.89 -1.75 -8.69
N ALA A 366 6.01 -0.76 -8.55
CA ALA A 366 5.37 -0.09 -9.68
C ALA A 366 5.59 1.41 -9.63
N ALA A 367 5.49 2.06 -10.78
CA ALA A 367 5.48 3.51 -10.90
C ALA A 367 4.59 3.91 -12.06
N ALA A 368 3.76 4.94 -11.85
CA ALA A 368 3.05 5.57 -12.95
C ALA A 368 3.94 6.59 -13.65
N VAL A 369 3.72 6.74 -14.95
CA VAL A 369 4.42 7.70 -15.80
C VAL A 369 3.44 8.43 -16.69
N LEU A 370 3.69 9.73 -16.88
CA LEU A 370 3.02 10.53 -17.90
C LEU A 370 4.05 10.89 -18.98
N PRO A 371 3.82 10.50 -20.25
CA PRO A 371 4.70 10.87 -21.36
C PRO A 371 4.58 12.37 -21.68
N PRO A 372 5.65 13.03 -22.14
CA PRO A 372 5.57 14.41 -22.62
C PRO A 372 4.77 14.53 -23.93
N ARG A 373 4.30 15.74 -24.24
CA ARG A 373 3.59 16.04 -25.50
C ARG A 373 4.50 15.96 -26.73
N GLN A 374 5.77 16.27 -26.54
CA GLN A 374 6.78 16.28 -27.59
C GLN A 374 7.86 15.26 -27.24
N ASN A 375 8.43 14.66 -28.28
CA ASN A 375 9.61 13.82 -28.11
C ASN A 375 10.79 14.64 -27.58
N CYS A 376 11.85 13.93 -27.21
CA CYS A 376 12.99 14.51 -26.52
C CYS A 376 14.03 15.13 -27.46
N VAL A 377 13.82 15.06 -28.78
CA VAL A 377 14.70 15.65 -29.79
C VAL A 377 14.67 17.18 -29.67
N GLY A 378 15.84 17.79 -29.60
CA GLY A 378 15.97 19.24 -29.40
C GLY A 378 15.49 19.73 -28.03
N ALA A 379 15.42 18.84 -27.03
CA ALA A 379 15.09 19.24 -25.67
C ALA A 379 16.05 20.37 -25.19
N PRO A 380 15.54 21.42 -24.52
CA PRO A 380 16.33 22.60 -24.11
C PRO A 380 17.56 22.29 -23.26
N ALA A 381 17.63 21.09 -22.69
CA ALA A 381 18.75 20.61 -21.88
C ALA A 381 19.99 20.17 -22.69
N GLY A 382 19.94 20.17 -24.04
CA GLY A 382 21.12 20.06 -24.91
C GLY A 382 21.54 18.65 -25.34
N ASP A 383 20.83 17.59 -24.96
CA ASP A 383 21.29 16.20 -25.12
C ASP A 383 20.26 15.24 -25.76
N ASP A 384 19.23 15.75 -26.46
CA ASP A 384 18.11 14.95 -26.98
C ASP A 384 17.42 14.05 -25.93
N LYS A 385 17.42 14.51 -24.67
CA LYS A 385 16.85 13.82 -23.51
C LYS A 385 15.86 14.73 -22.77
N CYS A 386 14.67 14.20 -22.52
CA CYS A 386 13.65 14.91 -21.73
C CYS A 386 14.04 14.94 -20.26
N SER A 387 13.62 15.99 -19.55
CA SER A 387 13.72 16.04 -18.09
C SER A 387 12.65 15.17 -17.43
N VAL A 388 12.82 14.88 -16.13
CA VAL A 388 11.85 14.13 -15.34
C VAL A 388 11.39 14.97 -14.16
N LEU A 389 10.08 15.05 -13.95
CA LEU A 389 9.46 15.45 -12.69
C LEU A 389 9.21 14.18 -11.85
N LEU A 390 10.07 13.92 -10.87
CA LEU A 390 9.91 12.84 -9.91
C LEU A 390 9.00 13.33 -8.78
N SER A 391 7.88 12.66 -8.57
CA SER A 391 6.89 13.08 -7.57
C SER A 391 6.49 11.96 -6.62
N THR A 392 6.79 12.18 -5.34
CA THR A 392 6.46 11.30 -4.22
C THR A 392 5.03 11.53 -3.72
N HIS A 393 4.27 10.45 -3.53
CA HIS A 393 2.85 10.52 -3.14
C HIS A 393 2.64 10.68 -1.63
N GLY A 394 1.46 11.18 -1.25
CA GLY A 394 1.03 11.28 0.16
C GLY A 394 0.62 9.93 0.77
N ALA A 395 0.52 9.88 2.10
CA ALA A 395 0.11 8.66 2.79
C ALA A 395 -1.33 8.27 2.40
N GLY A 396 -1.53 7.00 2.06
CA GLY A 396 -2.81 6.45 1.59
C GLY A 396 -3.14 6.74 0.12
N VAL A 397 -2.27 7.46 -0.59
CA VAL A 397 -2.46 7.76 -2.01
C VAL A 397 -1.94 6.60 -2.84
N ASP A 398 -2.79 6.13 -3.75
CA ASP A 398 -2.41 5.16 -4.77
C ASP A 398 -1.64 5.88 -5.89
N ALA A 399 -0.32 5.66 -5.98
CA ALA A 399 0.52 6.39 -6.93
C ALA A 399 0.18 6.07 -8.40
N VAL A 400 -0.35 4.87 -8.67
CA VAL A 400 -0.81 4.47 -10.01
C VAL A 400 -2.30 4.77 -10.23
N GLY A 401 -3.00 5.23 -9.20
CA GLY A 401 -4.41 5.61 -9.27
C GLY A 401 -4.63 6.97 -9.93
N ARG A 402 -5.73 7.08 -10.68
CA ARG A 402 -6.13 8.31 -11.41
C ARG A 402 -6.13 9.57 -10.57
N ALA A 403 -6.56 9.49 -9.31
CA ALA A 403 -6.62 10.65 -8.41
C ALA A 403 -5.24 11.31 -8.22
N TRP A 404 -4.15 10.54 -8.29
CA TRP A 404 -2.80 11.06 -8.22
C TRP A 404 -2.24 11.39 -9.60
N THR A 405 -2.38 10.49 -10.57
CA THR A 405 -1.80 10.69 -11.91
C THR A 405 -2.41 11.89 -12.63
N GLU A 406 -3.73 12.10 -12.51
CA GLU A 406 -4.45 13.22 -13.12
C GLU A 406 -4.28 14.54 -12.35
N SER A 407 -3.65 14.53 -11.17
CA SER A 407 -3.27 15.76 -10.47
C SER A 407 -2.11 16.50 -11.14
N TYR A 408 -1.38 15.80 -12.01
CA TYR A 408 -0.31 16.34 -12.84
C TYR A 408 -0.79 16.57 -14.26
N GLN A 409 -0.43 17.72 -14.83
CA GLN A 409 -0.65 17.99 -16.24
C GLN A 409 0.44 17.34 -17.10
N VAL A 410 0.06 16.87 -18.28
CA VAL A 410 1.00 16.42 -19.32
C VAL A 410 1.91 17.60 -19.70
N GLN A 411 3.22 17.43 -19.49
CA GLN A 411 4.23 18.45 -19.75
C GLN A 411 4.62 18.49 -21.23
N ASN A 412 5.20 19.59 -21.70
CA ASN A 412 5.61 19.71 -23.10
C ASN A 412 6.80 18.79 -23.43
N GLN A 413 7.88 18.84 -22.64
CA GLN A 413 9.14 18.11 -22.89
C GLN A 413 9.71 17.51 -21.60
N SER A 414 8.85 17.03 -20.69
CA SER A 414 9.28 16.38 -19.45
C SER A 414 8.37 15.21 -19.12
N TRP A 415 8.98 14.13 -18.66
CA TRP A 415 8.24 13.00 -18.10
C TRP A 415 7.78 13.34 -16.69
N VAL A 416 6.62 12.83 -16.29
CA VAL A 416 6.24 12.83 -14.86
C VAL A 416 6.34 11.39 -14.38
N LEU A 417 7.15 11.15 -13.36
CA LEU A 417 7.38 9.83 -12.77
C LEU A 417 6.84 9.80 -11.34
N LEU A 418 5.95 8.84 -11.08
CA LEU A 418 5.16 8.71 -9.86
C LEU A 418 5.39 7.32 -9.27
N PRO A 419 6.53 7.09 -8.58
CA PRO A 419 6.81 5.81 -7.94
C PRO A 419 5.80 5.52 -6.84
N THR A 420 5.40 4.25 -6.69
CA THR A 420 4.58 3.83 -5.55
C THR A 420 5.38 3.70 -4.27
N GLY A 421 6.72 3.55 -4.38
CA GLY A 421 7.57 3.30 -3.22
C GLY A 421 7.02 2.17 -2.34
N ARG A 422 6.54 1.06 -2.90
CA ARG A 422 5.67 0.06 -2.22
C ARG A 422 4.18 0.29 -2.43
N ARG A 423 3.39 0.30 -1.35
CA ARG A 423 1.92 0.42 -1.38
C ARG A 423 1.51 1.76 -0.79
N LYS A 424 0.20 1.98 -0.71
CA LYS A 424 -0.41 3.27 -0.35
C LYS A 424 0.13 3.87 0.95
N PHE A 425 0.54 3.02 1.89
CA PHE A 425 1.11 3.43 3.17
C PHE A 425 2.55 2.93 3.39
N GLY A 426 2.94 1.79 2.80
CA GLY A 426 4.34 1.36 2.62
C GLY A 426 5.26 1.61 3.83
N MET A 427 6.40 2.26 3.59
CA MET A 427 7.10 2.99 4.64
C MET A 427 6.75 4.47 4.47
N ASN A 428 7.11 5.36 5.39
CA ASN A 428 7.23 6.76 4.99
C ASN A 428 8.38 6.86 3.95
N TRP A 429 8.52 7.95 3.20
CA TRP A 429 9.58 8.11 2.17
C TRP A 429 11.03 8.10 2.73
N GLU A 430 11.22 7.65 3.97
CA GLU A 430 12.49 7.35 4.62
C GLU A 430 13.00 5.95 4.23
N GLY A 431 14.30 5.69 4.47
CA GLY A 431 14.91 4.37 4.32
C GLY A 431 14.67 3.70 2.95
N PRO A 432 14.08 2.49 2.91
CA PRO A 432 13.87 1.77 1.65
C PRO A 432 13.05 2.52 0.59
N GLN A 433 12.08 3.35 0.99
CA GLN A 433 11.28 4.10 0.02
C GLN A 433 12.05 5.23 -0.65
N LEU A 434 12.97 5.87 0.07
CA LEU A 434 13.87 6.87 -0.50
C LEU A 434 14.65 6.26 -1.66
N ASN A 435 15.23 5.08 -1.42
CA ASN A 435 15.97 4.33 -2.43
C ASN A 435 15.05 3.88 -3.58
N SER A 436 13.82 3.46 -3.28
CA SER A 436 12.84 3.05 -4.28
C SER A 436 12.54 4.13 -5.31
N ALA A 437 12.42 5.39 -4.88
CA ALA A 437 12.19 6.52 -5.80
C ALA A 437 13.35 6.68 -6.81
N ILE A 438 14.59 6.56 -6.32
CA ILE A 438 15.80 6.64 -7.15
C ILE A 438 15.90 5.41 -8.08
N THR A 439 15.59 4.21 -7.57
CA THR A 439 15.56 2.99 -8.37
C THR A 439 14.54 3.11 -9.51
N ALA A 440 13.34 3.62 -9.23
CA ALA A 440 12.31 3.85 -10.24
C ALA A 440 12.80 4.79 -11.35
N LEU A 441 13.43 5.92 -10.98
CA LEU A 441 14.00 6.87 -11.94
C LEU A 441 15.06 6.22 -12.81
N ARG A 442 16.00 5.50 -12.19
CA ARG A 442 17.08 4.80 -12.90
C ARG A 442 16.53 3.75 -13.85
N LYS A 443 15.63 2.89 -13.38
CA LYS A 443 15.01 1.83 -14.20
C LYS A 443 14.18 2.38 -15.34
N PHE A 444 13.44 3.46 -15.10
CA PHE A 444 12.73 4.14 -16.16
C PHE A 444 13.69 4.72 -17.21
N ALA A 445 14.77 5.36 -16.78
CA ALA A 445 15.76 5.96 -17.67
C ALA A 445 16.55 4.94 -18.49
N GLU A 446 16.86 3.78 -17.91
CA GLU A 446 17.59 2.69 -18.55
C GLU A 446 16.72 1.98 -19.60
N ASP A 447 15.50 1.59 -19.21
CA ASP A 447 14.72 0.62 -19.98
C ASP A 447 13.60 1.27 -20.81
N LEU A 448 13.16 2.48 -20.46
CA LEU A 448 11.97 3.15 -21.00
C LEU A 448 10.78 2.18 -21.15
N PRO A 449 10.37 1.51 -20.06
CA PRO A 449 9.32 0.51 -20.13
C PRO A 449 8.02 1.13 -20.63
N GLY A 450 7.31 0.41 -21.52
CA GLY A 450 6.06 0.85 -22.13
C GLY A 450 6.23 1.82 -23.30
N VAL A 451 7.41 2.43 -23.49
CA VAL A 451 7.71 3.20 -24.70
C VAL A 451 7.86 2.23 -25.88
N PRO A 452 7.15 2.45 -27.00
CA PRO A 452 7.25 1.60 -28.18
C PRO A 452 8.72 1.41 -28.61
N THR A 453 9.11 0.15 -28.86
CA THR A 453 10.50 -0.24 -29.12
C THR A 453 11.15 0.55 -30.25
N ASP A 454 10.38 0.91 -31.28
CA ASP A 454 10.84 1.69 -32.44
C ASP A 454 11.02 3.20 -32.16
N GLU A 455 10.50 3.70 -31.04
CA GLU A 455 10.59 5.12 -30.67
C GLU A 455 11.45 5.38 -29.44
N LYS A 456 11.99 4.36 -28.76
CA LYS A 456 12.79 4.56 -27.53
C LYS A 456 13.91 5.59 -27.70
N ASP A 457 14.52 5.65 -28.88
CA ASP A 457 15.56 6.63 -29.17
C ASP A 457 15.08 8.09 -29.16
N LEU A 458 13.81 8.33 -29.47
CA LEU A 458 13.19 9.66 -29.51
C LEU A 458 12.72 10.13 -28.13
N TRP A 459 12.55 9.20 -27.19
CA TRP A 459 11.89 9.43 -25.91
C TRP A 459 12.84 9.29 -24.71
N LYS A 460 14.16 9.37 -24.96
CA LYS A 460 15.19 9.22 -23.94
C LYS A 460 14.99 10.18 -22.77
N VAL A 461 15.23 9.67 -21.57
CA VAL A 461 15.11 10.43 -20.34
C VAL A 461 16.47 10.77 -19.77
N ARG A 462 16.52 11.91 -19.08
CA ARG A 462 17.61 12.26 -18.19
C ARG A 462 17.45 11.54 -16.86
N GLY A 463 18.16 10.43 -16.68
CA GLY A 463 18.17 9.66 -15.42
C GLY A 463 19.10 10.21 -14.33
N ASP A 464 19.90 11.24 -14.65
CA ASP A 464 20.94 11.80 -13.80
C ASP A 464 20.55 13.13 -13.14
N ARG A 465 19.49 13.78 -13.62
CA ARG A 465 18.92 14.99 -13.00
C ARG A 465 17.40 15.04 -13.12
N TRP A 466 16.72 15.54 -12.08
CA TRP A 466 15.26 15.63 -12.05
C TRP A 466 14.74 16.89 -11.35
N LEU A 467 13.47 17.22 -11.60
CA LEU A 467 12.67 18.13 -10.76
C LEU A 467 11.95 17.30 -9.70
N GLN A 468 12.03 17.70 -8.44
CA GLN A 468 11.39 16.99 -7.35
C GLN A 468 10.07 17.65 -6.95
N ALA A 469 9.01 16.87 -6.77
CA ALA A 469 7.76 17.32 -6.17
C ALA A 469 7.20 16.29 -5.18
N GLY A 470 6.18 16.67 -4.42
CA GLY A 470 5.44 15.75 -3.56
C GLY A 470 4.49 16.46 -2.60
N HIS A 471 3.51 15.72 -2.07
CA HIS A 471 2.47 16.27 -1.19
C HIS A 471 2.33 15.50 0.14
N SER A 472 2.16 16.19 1.27
CA SER A 472 1.99 15.58 2.61
C SER A 472 3.17 14.68 2.99
N MET A 473 2.96 13.37 3.23
CA MET A 473 4.07 12.39 3.34
C MET A 473 5.00 12.43 2.12
N GLY A 474 4.45 12.62 0.92
CA GLY A 474 5.22 12.83 -0.29
C GLY A 474 5.96 14.16 -0.29
N GLY A 475 5.43 15.18 0.38
CA GLY A 475 6.12 16.44 0.59
C GLY A 475 7.36 16.24 1.45
N HIS A 476 7.30 15.37 2.46
CA HIS A 476 8.48 14.94 3.20
C HIS A 476 9.48 14.18 2.32
N GLY A 477 9.02 13.21 1.52
CA GLY A 477 9.88 12.51 0.56
C GLY A 477 10.56 13.44 -0.44
N ALA A 478 9.85 14.48 -0.90
CA ALA A 478 10.41 15.50 -1.77
C ALA A 478 11.54 16.26 -1.08
N LEU A 479 11.39 16.55 0.22
CA LEU A 479 12.45 17.19 1.00
C LEU A 479 13.65 16.29 1.18
N LEU A 480 13.45 15.03 1.56
CA LEU A 480 14.54 14.08 1.72
C LEU A 480 15.35 13.89 0.44
N LEU A 481 14.66 13.64 -0.68
CA LEU A 481 15.32 13.49 -1.98
C LEU A 481 16.09 14.74 -2.35
N SER A 482 15.52 15.92 -2.07
CA SER A 482 16.18 17.19 -2.38
C SER A 482 17.42 17.45 -1.54
N THR A 483 17.38 17.12 -0.24
CA THR A 483 18.50 17.39 0.67
C THR A 483 19.61 16.34 0.57
N HIS A 484 19.29 15.10 0.20
CA HIS A 484 20.26 14.00 0.09
C HIS A 484 20.90 13.89 -1.30
N TYR A 485 20.22 14.36 -2.35
CA TYR A 485 20.73 14.32 -3.73
C TYR A 485 20.73 15.71 -4.41
N PRO A 486 21.35 16.73 -3.78
CA PRO A 486 21.30 18.11 -4.28
C PRO A 486 22.03 18.29 -5.63
N ASP A 487 23.02 17.46 -5.92
CA ASP A 487 23.81 17.47 -7.17
C ASP A 487 23.01 16.99 -8.38
N MET A 488 22.00 16.14 -8.15
CA MET A 488 21.10 15.64 -9.17
C MET A 488 19.84 16.50 -9.33
N LEU A 489 19.61 17.50 -8.46
CA LEU A 489 18.36 18.23 -8.43
C LEU A 489 18.37 19.48 -9.32
N VAL A 490 17.35 19.62 -10.16
CA VAL A 490 17.12 20.84 -10.96
C VAL A 490 16.32 21.87 -10.17
N ALA A 491 15.26 21.43 -9.48
CA ALA A 491 14.43 22.26 -8.62
C ALA A 491 13.60 21.38 -7.68
N ALA A 492 13.17 21.93 -6.54
CA ALA A 492 12.30 21.25 -5.59
C ALA A 492 10.98 21.98 -5.37
N LEU A 493 9.87 21.24 -5.38
CA LEU A 493 8.51 21.74 -5.19
C LEU A 493 7.74 20.94 -4.11
N PRO A 494 8.21 20.94 -2.85
CA PRO A 494 7.54 20.23 -1.77
C PRO A 494 6.25 20.95 -1.34
N ALA A 495 5.15 20.21 -1.21
CA ALA A 495 3.88 20.72 -0.71
C ALA A 495 3.47 19.99 0.59
N MET A 496 3.17 20.75 1.64
CA MET A 496 2.62 20.21 2.91
C MET A 496 3.48 19.11 3.55
N GLY A 497 4.79 19.11 3.30
CA GLY A 497 5.74 18.16 3.88
C GLY A 497 6.08 18.49 5.33
N TRP A 498 6.07 17.47 6.18
CA TRP A 498 6.71 17.51 7.49
C TRP A 498 8.24 17.36 7.33
N LEU A 499 9.02 17.92 8.26
CA LEU A 499 10.48 17.99 8.15
C LEU A 499 11.19 16.71 8.62
N ARG A 500 10.59 16.04 9.59
CA ARG A 500 11.06 14.78 10.21
C ARG A 500 9.89 14.06 10.86
N LEU A 501 10.03 12.76 11.11
CA LEU A 501 8.96 11.93 11.65
C LEU A 501 8.37 12.50 12.96
N SER A 502 9.20 13.00 13.86
CA SER A 502 8.80 13.67 15.12
C SER A 502 7.88 14.89 14.97
N THR A 503 7.77 15.42 13.75
CA THR A 503 6.91 16.55 13.39
C THR A 503 5.70 16.12 12.55
N SER A 504 5.61 14.84 12.18
CA SER A 504 4.41 14.24 11.61
C SER A 504 3.37 14.08 12.73
N GLY A 505 2.12 14.49 12.49
CA GLY A 505 1.11 14.62 13.54
C GLY A 505 1.04 13.43 14.51
N GLU A 506 0.99 12.20 13.99
CA GLU A 506 0.90 10.98 14.78
C GLU A 506 2.22 10.57 15.46
N ALA A 507 3.34 10.59 14.74
CA ALA A 507 4.60 10.10 15.30
C ALA A 507 5.22 11.08 16.30
N ALA A 508 4.83 12.36 16.25
CA ALA A 508 5.08 13.34 17.30
C ALA A 508 4.57 12.88 18.69
N TYR A 509 3.51 12.07 18.73
CA TYR A 509 2.99 11.46 19.96
C TYR A 509 3.75 10.17 20.35
N LYS A 510 4.22 9.39 19.36
CA LYS A 510 4.94 8.12 19.60
C LYS A 510 6.38 8.31 20.07
N GLU A 511 7.09 9.34 19.58
CA GLU A 511 8.48 9.63 19.97
C GLU A 511 8.63 10.15 21.40
N GLN A 512 7.54 10.58 22.04
CA GLN A 512 7.53 10.90 23.46
C GLN A 512 7.54 9.60 24.27
N LEU A 513 8.64 8.85 24.20
CA LEU A 513 8.92 7.70 25.05
C LEU A 513 9.33 8.25 26.43
N PRO A 514 8.43 8.35 27.43
CA PRO A 514 8.75 9.03 28.68
C PRO A 514 9.64 8.16 29.59
N TYR A 515 9.81 6.86 29.27
CA TYR A 515 10.48 5.87 30.10
C TYR A 515 11.72 5.22 29.49
N SER A 516 12.12 5.57 28.25
CA SER A 516 13.42 5.17 27.75
C SER A 516 14.51 6.05 28.39
N ASP A 517 15.59 5.41 28.83
CA ASP A 517 16.73 6.13 29.37
C ASP A 517 17.28 7.13 28.34
N ALA A 518 17.98 8.14 28.83
CA ALA A 518 18.47 9.21 27.96
C ALA A 518 19.40 8.71 26.85
N ALA A 519 20.17 7.63 27.09
CA ALA A 519 21.08 7.08 26.10
C ALA A 519 20.30 6.36 24.99
N SER A 520 19.30 5.53 25.34
CA SER A 520 18.44 4.87 24.34
C SER A 520 17.67 5.88 23.49
N ARG A 521 17.15 6.96 24.10
CA ARG A 521 16.51 8.05 23.35
C ARG A 521 17.47 8.78 22.43
N ALA A 522 18.69 9.05 22.90
CA ALA A 522 19.71 9.66 22.07
C ALA A 522 20.05 8.75 20.88
N LEU A 523 20.23 7.45 21.07
CA LEU A 523 20.49 6.50 20.00
C LEU A 523 19.36 6.44 18.98
N LEU A 524 18.10 6.38 19.41
CA LEU A 524 16.94 6.39 18.51
C LEU A 524 16.82 7.72 17.75
N SER A 525 16.98 8.85 18.43
CA SER A 525 16.95 10.18 17.80
C SER A 525 18.11 10.38 16.84
N LEU A 526 19.27 9.80 17.09
CA LEU A 526 20.40 9.81 16.16
C LEU A 526 20.10 8.94 14.94
N ALA A 527 19.53 7.75 15.14
CA ALA A 527 19.14 6.86 14.04
C ALA A 527 18.09 7.47 13.10
N SER A 528 17.19 8.31 13.61
CA SER A 528 16.21 9.03 12.78
C SER A 528 16.71 10.39 12.26
N SER A 529 17.87 10.87 12.72
CA SER A 529 18.38 12.20 12.34
C SER A 529 18.73 12.32 10.86
N GLU A 530 19.10 11.20 10.21
CA GLU A 530 19.32 11.13 8.76
C GLU A 530 18.09 11.59 7.97
N TYR A 531 16.88 11.33 8.48
CA TYR A 531 15.64 11.72 7.84
C TYR A 531 15.13 13.09 8.29
N SER A 532 15.95 13.88 8.98
CA SER A 532 15.60 15.24 9.37
C SER A 532 16.02 16.24 8.30
N ALA A 533 15.10 16.53 7.36
CA ALA A 533 15.37 17.41 6.23
C ALA A 533 15.82 18.83 6.64
N ASP A 534 15.48 19.28 7.85
CA ASP A 534 15.94 20.56 8.40
C ASP A 534 17.43 20.58 8.75
N LEU A 535 18.02 19.44 9.13
CA LEU A 535 19.46 19.33 9.40
C LEU A 535 20.31 19.45 8.13
N TYR A 536 19.75 19.06 6.99
CA TYR A 536 20.43 19.03 5.69
C TYR A 536 20.01 20.17 4.76
N ALA A 537 19.27 21.17 5.27
CA ALA A 537 18.69 22.23 4.45
C ALA A 537 19.74 23.09 3.71
N GLU A 538 20.97 23.17 4.21
CA GLU A 538 22.07 23.90 3.57
C GLU A 538 22.47 23.30 2.21
N ASN A 539 22.17 22.02 1.99
CA ASN A 539 22.40 21.36 0.70
C ASN A 539 21.54 21.96 -0.44
N LEU A 540 20.47 22.68 -0.08
CA LEU A 540 19.57 23.32 -1.05
C LEU A 540 20.05 24.70 -1.51
N LEU A 541 21.20 25.19 -1.01
CA LEU A 541 21.73 26.48 -1.39
C LEU A 541 22.03 26.55 -2.90
N GLY A 542 21.36 27.49 -3.58
CA GLY A 542 21.52 27.68 -5.02
C GLY A 542 20.59 26.85 -5.89
N ILE A 543 19.78 25.97 -5.30
CA ILE A 543 18.77 25.18 -6.02
C ILE A 543 17.42 25.94 -6.01
N PRO A 544 16.75 26.12 -7.17
CA PRO A 544 15.40 26.67 -7.21
C PRO A 544 14.43 25.86 -6.34
N PHE A 545 13.74 26.55 -5.43
CA PHE A 545 12.96 25.91 -4.38
C PHE A 545 11.63 26.63 -4.18
N LEU A 546 10.50 25.91 -4.32
CA LEU A 546 9.15 26.42 -4.14
C LEU A 546 8.34 25.54 -3.17
N ALA A 547 8.39 25.86 -1.87
CA ALA A 547 7.53 25.21 -0.89
C ALA A 547 6.11 25.78 -0.91
N ARG A 548 5.11 24.90 -0.91
CA ARG A 548 3.69 25.28 -0.77
C ARG A 548 3.19 24.94 0.62
N VAL A 549 2.76 26.01 1.31
CA VAL A 549 2.10 26.24 2.62
C VAL A 549 0.56 26.35 2.69
N GLY A 550 -0.18 25.57 3.48
CA GLY A 550 -1.59 25.81 3.80
C GLY A 550 -1.68 26.62 5.09
N SER A 551 -2.41 27.73 5.09
CA SER A 551 -2.49 28.63 6.27
C SER A 551 -3.19 27.97 7.46
N ASP A 552 -4.21 27.17 7.16
CA ASP A 552 -5.12 26.53 8.12
C ASP A 552 -5.07 24.99 8.00
N ASP A 553 -3.92 24.44 7.59
CA ASP A 553 -3.70 22.98 7.57
C ASP A 553 -3.64 22.46 9.02
N ASP A 554 -4.60 21.59 9.37
CA ASP A 554 -4.72 20.94 10.66
C ASP A 554 -4.11 19.53 10.70
N ASN A 555 -3.67 19.00 9.56
CA ASN A 555 -3.05 17.69 9.42
C ASN A 555 -1.52 17.74 9.38
N VAL A 556 -0.93 18.66 8.62
CA VAL A 556 0.50 19.01 8.71
C VAL A 556 0.61 20.48 9.12
N PRO A 557 0.43 20.80 10.41
CA PRO A 557 0.42 22.17 10.89
C PRO A 557 1.61 22.99 10.43
N ARG A 558 1.38 24.28 10.11
CA ARG A 558 2.41 25.21 9.63
C ARG A 558 3.70 25.23 10.47
N ARG A 559 3.58 24.98 11.79
CA ARG A 559 4.69 24.95 12.77
C ARG A 559 5.64 23.76 12.58
N PHE A 560 5.13 22.69 11.98
CA PHE A 560 5.83 21.45 11.65
C PHE A 560 6.27 21.44 10.17
N SER A 561 5.72 22.34 9.36
CA SER A 561 6.13 22.63 7.99
C SER A 561 7.27 23.68 7.91
N PHE A 562 7.79 23.86 6.70
CA PHE A 562 8.94 24.70 6.28
C PHE A 562 9.18 26.06 6.97
N ARG A 563 8.14 26.74 7.47
CA ARG A 563 8.19 28.18 7.77
C ARG A 563 9.17 28.58 8.90
N ARG A 564 9.47 27.71 9.87
CA ARG A 564 10.19 28.14 11.09
C ARG A 564 11.69 27.78 11.13
N GLN A 565 12.12 26.70 10.50
CA GLN A 565 13.52 26.25 10.54
C GLN A 565 14.25 26.53 9.22
N VAL A 566 13.73 26.03 8.09
CA VAL A 566 14.37 26.26 6.79
C VAL A 566 14.20 27.71 6.32
N GLY A 567 13.11 28.37 6.71
CA GLY A 567 12.97 29.82 6.54
C GLY A 567 14.15 30.62 7.11
N ARG A 568 14.80 30.20 8.20
CA ARG A 568 16.00 30.91 8.72
C ARG A 568 17.27 30.63 7.89
N THR A 569 17.40 29.42 7.33
CA THR A 569 18.56 29.00 6.53
C THR A 569 18.47 29.50 5.07
N LEU A 570 17.28 29.48 4.46
CA LEU A 570 17.00 30.00 3.10
C LEU A 570 16.73 31.51 3.05
N SER A 571 16.47 32.18 4.18
CA SER A 571 16.33 33.66 4.23
C SER A 571 17.61 34.41 3.86
N ILE A 572 18.74 33.73 3.65
CA ILE A 572 19.96 34.37 3.14
C ILE A 572 19.82 34.78 1.66
N ARG A 573 18.78 34.36 0.92
CA ARG A 573 18.58 34.79 -0.50
C ARG A 573 17.19 35.28 -0.92
N ILE A 574 16.18 35.34 -0.04
CA ILE A 574 14.86 35.89 -0.42
C ILE A 574 14.88 37.43 -0.54
N ALA A 575 15.99 38.10 -0.18
CA ALA A 575 16.11 39.57 -0.23
C ALA A 575 17.02 40.12 -1.34
N SER A 576 17.43 39.31 -2.33
CA SER A 576 18.30 39.79 -3.41
C SER A 576 18.01 39.07 -4.72
N TYR A 577 16.91 39.45 -5.37
CA TYR A 577 16.78 39.62 -6.82
C TYR A 577 15.65 40.61 -7.11
#